data_AF-S4YCT7-F1
#
_entry.id   AF-S4YCT7-F1
#
_cell.length_a   1.000
_cell.length_b   1.000
_cell.length_c   1.000
_cell.angle_alpha   90.00
_cell.angle_beta   90.00
_cell.angle_gamma   90.00
#
_symmetry.space_group_name_H-M   'P 1'
#
loop_
_entity.id
_entity.type
_entity.pdbx_description
1 polymer ?
#
loop_
_entity_poly.entity_id
_entity_poly.type
_entity_poly.pdbx_seq_one_letter_code
_entity_poly.pdbx_strand_id
1 'polypeptide(L)'
;MPKPRGRRTSAEPRRTVKASSGRARAQPRDKAGQRGVAEAGSPAALRDRHERPAASARATPGKAKAAAARPAAPAKRSATSRKVATTERAAAARKGAATERPAARKGAATERPAARKGAAAERPAAPRLRPARARADEHARAAPPKRRPRSEEPASEADDAELSPPRPPELDWDDTPSDSAEEALAQRWAARGEELFQQLAEHGASQHEHRADLKDGRFVWIAPGGRVSAEARARLLCSWSRTTSVVVMAWADPLVSSAGVERIDGMPAEQDSVDEEGAWQIAMRAADACGAAYLYRVSSPQAWYFVALDDLTFSPKRASFHPGAPVGLVLRAIGEVREAIASRAEPADVIRDRISALSDSLFHQARYAYRDTDWVARLDRTGSCLMHLAKRIPRACFSAVAAGQRVDEWLDRELAIELINALSLIEDEWSLFG
;
A
#
# COMPACT_ATOMS: atom_id res chain seq x y z
N MET A 1 75.53 20.08 -47.48
CA MET A 1 75.40 18.81 -48.23
C MET A 1 73.93 18.47 -48.44
N PRO A 2 73.57 17.68 -49.46
CA PRO A 2 72.18 17.44 -49.88
C PRO A 2 71.42 16.40 -49.03
N LYS A 3 70.10 16.31 -49.27
CA LYS A 3 69.09 15.47 -48.59
C LYS A 3 69.40 13.97 -48.63
N PRO A 4 68.71 13.19 -47.77
CA PRO A 4 67.79 12.21 -48.35
C PRO A 4 66.33 12.39 -47.92
N ARG A 5 65.42 11.98 -48.80
CA ARG A 5 63.97 11.85 -48.56
C ARG A 5 63.63 10.42 -48.16
N GLY A 6 62.67 10.24 -47.26
CA GLY A 6 61.98 8.97 -47.00
C GLY A 6 61.01 9.13 -45.83
N ARG A 7 59.92 8.37 -45.71
CA ARG A 7 59.21 7.50 -46.68
C ARG A 7 57.76 7.42 -46.18
N ARG A 8 56.76 7.47 -47.07
CA ARG A 8 55.35 7.30 -46.66
C ARG A 8 55.11 5.85 -46.19
N THR A 9 54.40 5.68 -45.08
CA THR A 9 53.46 4.57 -44.88
C THR A 9 52.20 5.09 -44.18
N SER A 10 51.05 4.58 -44.61
CA SER A 10 49.73 4.97 -44.12
C SER A 10 49.24 3.99 -43.07
N ALA A 11 48.49 4.47 -42.07
CA ALA A 11 47.63 3.63 -41.23
C ALA A 11 46.37 4.43 -40.84
N GLU A 12 45.23 4.10 -41.45
CA GLU A 12 43.92 4.59 -41.02
C GLU A 12 43.44 3.82 -39.78
N PRO A 13 42.92 4.49 -38.73
CA PRO A 13 42.00 3.88 -37.79
C PRO A 13 40.57 3.93 -38.34
N ARG A 14 39.92 2.76 -38.39
CA ARG A 14 38.58 2.58 -38.94
C ARG A 14 37.50 3.37 -38.19
N ARG A 15 36.51 3.87 -38.94
CA ARG A 15 35.26 4.42 -38.39
C ARG A 15 34.51 3.36 -37.59
N THR A 16 34.16 3.65 -36.33
CA THR A 16 33.07 2.97 -35.63
C THR A 16 31.74 3.69 -35.90
N VAL A 17 30.69 2.90 -36.14
CA VAL A 17 29.38 3.40 -36.58
C VAL A 17 28.56 3.85 -35.37
N LYS A 18 28.07 5.09 -35.38
CA LYS A 18 26.99 5.52 -34.48
C LYS A 18 25.69 4.88 -34.91
N ALA A 19 25.21 3.89 -34.15
CA ALA A 19 23.85 3.39 -34.28
C ALA A 19 22.86 4.46 -33.82
N SER A 20 22.10 5.03 -34.76
CA SER A 20 21.02 5.97 -34.47
C SER A 20 19.67 5.24 -34.42
N SER A 21 19.19 4.91 -33.22
CA SER A 21 17.84 4.40 -33.00
C SER A 21 16.80 5.53 -33.06
N GLY A 22 16.40 5.88 -34.29
CA GLY A 22 15.34 6.85 -34.54
C GLY A 22 13.93 6.22 -34.61
N ARG A 23 12.93 7.10 -34.45
CA ARG A 23 11.49 6.91 -34.73
C ARG A 23 10.69 5.99 -33.80
N ALA A 24 10.02 6.65 -32.85
CA ALA A 24 8.65 6.31 -32.50
C ALA A 24 7.77 6.19 -33.76
N ARG A 25 6.98 5.10 -33.85
CA ARG A 25 5.88 4.99 -34.82
C ARG A 25 4.58 5.42 -34.15
N ALA A 26 3.79 6.24 -34.85
CA ALA A 26 2.43 6.57 -34.45
C ALA A 26 1.53 5.34 -34.58
N GLN A 27 0.62 5.13 -33.62
CA GLN A 27 -0.48 4.18 -33.78
C GLN A 27 -1.55 4.77 -34.74
N PRO A 28 -2.11 3.96 -35.65
CA PRO A 28 -3.29 4.35 -36.40
C PRO A 28 -4.54 4.28 -35.50
N ARG A 29 -5.46 5.23 -35.70
CA ARG A 29 -6.81 5.18 -35.14
C ARG A 29 -7.71 4.34 -36.06
N ASP A 30 -8.10 3.16 -35.63
CA ASP A 30 -9.21 2.46 -36.28
C ASP A 30 -10.56 3.01 -35.85
N LYS A 31 -11.41 3.28 -36.84
CA LYS A 31 -12.78 3.76 -36.67
C LYS A 31 -13.73 2.55 -36.75
N ALA A 32 -14.38 2.20 -35.65
CA ALA A 32 -15.56 1.36 -35.69
C ALA A 32 -16.82 2.21 -35.95
N GLY A 33 -17.63 1.86 -36.94
CA GLY A 33 -18.92 2.52 -37.17
C GLY A 33 -19.66 2.05 -38.42
N GLN A 34 -20.94 1.72 -38.22
CA GLN A 34 -21.94 1.23 -39.20
C GLN A 34 -21.82 -0.24 -39.62
N ARG A 35 -22.91 -0.96 -39.93
CA ARG A 35 -24.31 -0.99 -39.39
C ARG A 35 -25.07 -2.12 -40.13
N GLY A 36 -26.03 -2.77 -39.47
CA GLY A 36 -26.95 -3.74 -40.08
C GLY A 36 -26.41 -5.18 -40.13
N VAL A 37 -27.23 -6.22 -40.21
CA VAL A 37 -28.71 -6.29 -40.32
C VAL A 37 -29.21 -7.44 -39.43
N ALA A 38 -30.47 -7.40 -39.01
CA ALA A 38 -31.11 -8.47 -38.23
C ALA A 38 -31.57 -9.63 -39.13
N GLU A 39 -31.68 -10.85 -38.60
CA GLU A 39 -32.97 -11.58 -38.55
C GLU A 39 -32.93 -12.91 -37.78
N ALA A 40 -34.13 -13.31 -37.33
CA ALA A 40 -34.68 -14.65 -37.12
C ALA A 40 -33.81 -15.80 -36.55
N GLY A 41 -34.32 -16.49 -35.50
CA GLY A 41 -33.74 -17.79 -35.11
C GLY A 41 -34.12 -18.44 -33.78
N SER A 42 -35.34 -18.27 -33.24
CA SER A 42 -35.83 -19.16 -32.17
C SER A 42 -36.76 -20.22 -32.74
N PRO A 43 -36.49 -21.51 -32.48
CA PRO A 43 -37.49 -22.39 -31.85
C PRO A 43 -36.89 -22.99 -30.56
N ALA A 44 -37.56 -22.90 -29.40
CA ALA A 44 -38.78 -23.63 -29.02
C ALA A 44 -38.52 -25.09 -28.59
N ALA A 45 -38.67 -25.29 -27.27
CA ALA A 45 -39.16 -26.49 -26.59
C ALA A 45 -38.53 -27.87 -26.89
N LEU A 46 -37.92 -28.45 -25.85
CA LEU A 46 -38.35 -29.79 -25.42
C LEU A 46 -38.68 -29.79 -23.92
N ARG A 47 -39.70 -30.58 -23.56
CA ARG A 47 -40.30 -30.67 -22.24
C ARG A 47 -39.80 -31.90 -21.47
N ASP A 48 -40.06 -31.88 -20.17
CA ASP A 48 -40.27 -33.04 -19.27
C ASP A 48 -39.17 -34.12 -19.17
N ARG A 49 -38.65 -34.27 -17.95
CA ARG A 49 -39.26 -35.24 -17.03
C ARG A 49 -38.95 -35.00 -15.55
N HIS A 50 -39.92 -35.34 -14.72
CA HIS A 50 -39.80 -35.46 -13.27
C HIS A 50 -38.82 -36.56 -12.89
N GLU A 51 -38.04 -36.36 -11.80
CA GLU A 51 -37.86 -37.40 -10.77
C GLU A 51 -37.32 -36.86 -9.43
N ARG A 52 -38.26 -36.71 -8.49
CA ARG A 52 -38.12 -36.83 -7.03
C ARG A 52 -39.37 -37.62 -6.59
N PRO A 53 -39.39 -38.37 -5.45
CA PRO A 53 -38.42 -38.32 -4.34
C PRO A 53 -37.94 -39.71 -3.85
N ALA A 54 -37.02 -39.71 -2.87
CA ALA A 54 -36.98 -40.74 -1.84
C ALA A 54 -36.65 -40.09 -0.49
N ALA A 55 -37.43 -40.39 0.55
CA ALA A 55 -37.25 -39.87 1.91
C ALA A 55 -37.23 -41.02 2.93
N SER A 56 -36.12 -41.18 3.65
CA SER A 56 -35.92 -41.97 4.88
C SER A 56 -34.42 -41.93 5.24
N ALA A 57 -33.98 -42.05 6.49
CA ALA A 57 -34.69 -41.98 7.77
C ALA A 57 -33.73 -41.52 8.89
N ARG A 58 -34.23 -40.62 9.73
CA ARG A 58 -34.24 -40.70 11.22
C ARG A 58 -33.33 -41.75 11.88
N ALA A 59 -32.21 -41.33 12.48
CA ALA A 59 -31.49 -42.07 13.53
C ALA A 59 -30.71 -41.15 14.50
N THR A 60 -31.35 -40.80 15.61
CA THR A 60 -30.76 -40.48 16.93
C THR A 60 -31.63 -41.21 17.97
N PRO A 61 -31.14 -41.62 19.17
CA PRO A 61 -30.08 -40.95 19.95
C PRO A 61 -29.04 -41.88 20.61
N GLY A 62 -28.02 -41.28 21.25
CA GLY A 62 -27.11 -41.96 22.16
C GLY A 62 -26.76 -41.07 23.37
N LYS A 63 -27.47 -41.24 24.49
CA LYS A 63 -27.10 -40.62 25.79
C LYS A 63 -26.17 -41.57 26.54
N ALA A 64 -25.01 -41.08 26.99
CA ALA A 64 -24.23 -41.69 28.07
C ALA A 64 -23.98 -40.63 29.16
N LYS A 65 -23.85 -41.08 30.42
CA LYS A 65 -24.10 -40.27 31.62
C LYS A 65 -23.02 -40.50 32.70
N ALA A 66 -22.44 -39.40 33.18
CA ALA A 66 -21.82 -39.17 34.50
C ALA A 66 -20.64 -40.04 35.00
N ALA A 67 -19.52 -39.36 35.29
CA ALA A 67 -18.79 -39.37 36.58
C ALA A 67 -17.82 -38.16 36.55
N ALA A 68 -17.95 -37.09 37.37
CA ALA A 68 -17.78 -36.98 38.83
C ALA A 68 -16.31 -36.81 39.28
N ALA A 69 -15.87 -35.56 39.47
CA ALA A 69 -14.81 -35.18 40.42
C ALA A 69 -14.85 -33.68 40.78
N ARG A 70 -15.19 -33.38 42.04
CA ARG A 70 -14.82 -32.18 42.83
C ARG A 70 -13.70 -32.62 43.81
N PRO A 71 -12.93 -31.76 44.51
CA PRO A 71 -13.27 -30.42 45.03
C PRO A 71 -12.26 -29.35 44.50
N ALA A 72 -12.01 -28.15 45.06
CA ALA A 72 -12.40 -27.52 46.33
C ALA A 72 -12.46 -25.96 46.25
N ALA A 73 -12.81 -25.34 47.37
CA ALA A 73 -12.47 -23.97 47.78
C ALA A 73 -12.17 -24.02 49.30
N PRO A 74 -11.38 -23.11 49.92
CA PRO A 74 -11.80 -21.73 50.21
C PRO A 74 -10.62 -20.71 50.01
N ALA A 75 -10.64 -19.41 50.35
CA ALA A 75 -11.48 -18.65 51.28
C ALA A 75 -11.61 -17.14 50.96
N LYS A 76 -12.81 -16.62 51.23
CA LYS A 76 -13.14 -15.37 51.94
C LYS A 76 -12.00 -14.35 52.22
N ARG A 77 -12.18 -13.11 51.75
CA ARG A 77 -12.17 -11.92 52.63
C ARG A 77 -13.07 -10.81 52.07
N SER A 78 -13.54 -9.94 52.96
CA SER A 78 -14.72 -9.08 52.77
C SER A 78 -14.51 -7.67 53.35
N ALA A 79 -15.42 -6.77 52.99
CA ALA A 79 -15.53 -5.37 53.45
C ALA A 79 -14.53 -4.38 52.78
N THR A 80 -14.84 -3.10 52.58
CA THR A 80 -15.86 -2.28 53.27
C THR A 80 -16.56 -1.27 52.35
N SER A 81 -17.78 -0.89 52.72
CA SER A 81 -18.68 0.08 52.09
C SER A 81 -18.19 1.53 52.03
N ARG A 82 -18.69 2.30 51.05
CA ARG A 82 -19.29 3.63 51.34
C ARG A 82 -20.38 4.02 50.34
N LYS A 83 -21.62 4.17 50.84
CA LYS A 83 -22.69 4.94 50.18
C LYS A 83 -22.59 6.39 50.67
N VAL A 84 -22.84 7.36 49.80
CA VAL A 84 -23.39 8.67 50.17
C VAL A 84 -24.53 8.95 49.18
N ALA A 85 -25.64 9.45 49.69
CA ALA A 85 -26.86 9.77 48.93
C ALA A 85 -27.12 11.30 48.97
N THR A 86 -28.34 11.75 48.66
CA THR A 86 -28.84 13.15 48.60
C THR A 86 -28.37 13.94 47.37
N THR A 87 -29.21 14.72 46.65
CA THR A 87 -30.67 15.07 46.77
C THR A 87 -31.12 15.52 45.36
N GLU A 88 -32.24 15.05 44.79
CA GLU A 88 -33.62 15.54 44.96
C GLU A 88 -33.92 16.98 44.45
N ARG A 89 -34.59 17.06 43.29
CA ARG A 89 -35.58 18.08 42.85
C ARG A 89 -36.19 17.59 41.52
N ALA A 90 -37.44 17.13 41.45
CA ALA A 90 -38.67 17.93 41.32
C ALA A 90 -38.66 18.89 40.11
N ALA A 91 -39.68 19.05 39.27
CA ALA A 91 -40.94 18.37 38.94
C ALA A 91 -41.72 19.32 37.98
N ALA A 92 -42.07 18.88 36.76
CA ALA A 92 -43.13 19.43 35.90
C ALA A 92 -43.17 18.59 34.60
N ALA A 93 -44.23 17.92 34.13
CA ALA A 93 -45.68 18.17 34.11
C ALA A 93 -46.16 19.18 33.04
N ARG A 94 -46.37 18.68 31.80
CA ARG A 94 -47.26 19.15 30.70
C ARG A 94 -47.23 18.03 29.63
N LYS A 95 -48.28 17.27 29.27
CA LYS A 95 -49.67 17.53 28.81
C LYS A 95 -49.77 18.35 27.51
N GLY A 96 -50.50 17.77 26.54
CA GLY A 96 -50.76 18.28 25.17
C GLY A 96 -50.07 17.38 24.12
N ALA A 97 -50.73 16.58 23.26
CA ALA A 97 -51.82 16.85 22.31
C ALA A 97 -51.38 17.83 21.19
N ALA A 98 -51.70 17.64 19.90
CA ALA A 98 -52.23 16.47 19.18
C ALA A 98 -51.88 16.61 17.67
N THR A 99 -52.20 15.57 16.88
CA THR A 99 -52.59 15.59 15.45
C THR A 99 -52.46 16.91 14.67
N GLU A 100 -51.65 16.94 13.61
CA GLU A 100 -52.15 17.29 12.25
C GLU A 100 -51.19 16.97 11.10
N ARG A 101 -51.75 16.45 10.00
CA ARG A 101 -51.18 16.44 8.65
C ARG A 101 -51.50 17.79 7.98
N PRO A 102 -50.64 18.29 7.09
CA PRO A 102 -51.05 18.38 5.68
C PRO A 102 -50.00 17.69 4.76
N ALA A 103 -50.38 16.85 3.79
CA ALA A 103 -51.17 17.11 2.58
C ALA A 103 -50.31 17.58 1.39
N ALA A 104 -50.40 16.84 0.28
CA ALA A 104 -49.62 17.07 -0.93
C ALA A 104 -50.07 18.32 -1.70
N ARG A 105 -49.13 18.97 -2.40
CA ARG A 105 -49.45 19.86 -3.52
C ARG A 105 -48.78 19.37 -4.80
N LYS A 106 -49.60 19.15 -5.83
CA LYS A 106 -49.20 18.97 -7.22
C LYS A 106 -48.92 20.34 -7.86
N GLY A 107 -47.98 20.36 -8.80
CA GLY A 107 -48.01 21.21 -9.99
C GLY A 107 -47.51 22.65 -9.85
N ALA A 108 -46.47 22.98 -10.60
CA ALA A 108 -46.62 23.80 -11.81
C ALA A 108 -45.37 23.64 -12.69
N ALA A 109 -45.54 23.75 -14.02
CA ALA A 109 -44.45 23.84 -14.98
C ALA A 109 -44.12 25.33 -15.27
N THR A 110 -43.32 25.57 -16.31
CA THR A 110 -42.93 26.91 -16.84
C THR A 110 -41.98 27.70 -15.90
N GLU A 111 -40.93 28.40 -16.37
CA GLU A 111 -40.57 28.86 -17.72
C GLU A 111 -39.06 28.70 -18.04
N ARG A 112 -38.71 28.75 -19.34
CA ARG A 112 -37.34 28.99 -19.82
C ARG A 112 -37.08 30.49 -19.85
N PRO A 113 -35.92 30.98 -19.38
CA PRO A 113 -35.33 32.21 -19.91
C PRO A 113 -34.39 31.86 -21.07
N ALA A 114 -34.68 32.41 -22.25
CA ALA A 114 -33.72 32.43 -23.35
C ALA A 114 -32.85 33.69 -23.28
N ALA A 115 -31.71 33.64 -24.00
CA ALA A 115 -30.86 34.76 -24.38
C ALA A 115 -30.10 35.54 -23.29
N ARG A 116 -28.77 35.45 -23.35
CA ARG A 116 -27.94 36.66 -23.49
C ARG A 116 -26.70 36.40 -24.34
N LYS A 117 -26.72 36.94 -25.57
CA LYS A 117 -25.50 37.32 -26.30
C LYS A 117 -24.79 38.42 -25.50
N GLY A 118 -23.47 38.40 -25.40
CA GLY A 118 -22.73 39.55 -24.87
C GLY A 118 -21.23 39.32 -24.70
N ALA A 119 -20.44 40.24 -25.28
CA ALA A 119 -19.04 40.53 -24.99
C ALA A 119 -18.02 39.36 -25.09
N ALA A 120 -17.31 39.32 -26.23
CA ALA A 120 -15.94 38.82 -26.22
C ALA A 120 -15.07 39.79 -25.40
N ALA A 121 -14.45 39.32 -24.33
CA ALA A 121 -13.47 40.09 -23.58
C ALA A 121 -12.10 40.01 -24.26
N GLU A 122 -11.50 41.15 -24.56
CA GLU A 122 -10.13 41.22 -25.08
C GLU A 122 -9.13 40.62 -24.08
N ARG A 123 -8.20 39.79 -24.58
CA ARG A 123 -7.03 39.36 -23.82
C ARG A 123 -6.00 40.51 -23.81
N PRO A 124 -5.63 41.10 -22.66
CA PRO A 124 -4.44 41.94 -22.60
C PRO A 124 -3.19 41.09 -22.89
N ALA A 125 -2.28 41.65 -23.69
CA ALA A 125 -1.08 40.95 -24.14
C ALA A 125 -0.09 40.74 -22.98
N ALA A 126 0.39 39.49 -22.81
CA ALA A 126 1.44 39.20 -21.85
C ALA A 126 2.78 39.80 -22.31
N PRO A 127 3.52 40.53 -21.44
CA PRO A 127 4.82 41.08 -21.81
C PRO A 127 5.86 39.96 -21.97
N ARG A 128 6.46 39.89 -23.17
CA ARG A 128 7.56 38.97 -23.47
C ARG A 128 8.86 39.43 -22.83
N LEU A 129 9.12 38.99 -21.59
CA LEU A 129 10.45 39.14 -20.99
C LEU A 129 11.46 38.23 -21.70
N ARG A 130 12.56 38.82 -22.17
CA ARG A 130 13.70 38.13 -22.78
C ARG A 130 14.60 37.56 -21.68
N PRO A 131 15.02 36.28 -21.74
CA PRO A 131 16.19 35.84 -20.99
C PRO A 131 17.46 36.30 -21.71
N ALA A 132 18.33 37.04 -21.00
CA ALA A 132 19.67 37.35 -21.47
C ALA A 132 20.60 36.15 -21.26
N ARG A 133 21.58 35.99 -22.16
CA ARG A 133 22.69 35.03 -22.01
C ARG A 133 23.64 35.49 -20.90
N ALA A 134 24.25 34.58 -20.15
CA ALA A 134 25.70 34.35 -20.19
C ALA A 134 26.18 33.24 -19.24
N ARG A 135 26.99 32.35 -19.84
CA ARG A 135 28.05 31.50 -19.27
C ARG A 135 28.46 31.70 -17.80
N ALA A 136 28.57 30.58 -17.10
CA ALA A 136 29.74 30.25 -16.29
C ALA A 136 30.03 28.75 -16.41
N ASP A 137 30.96 28.37 -17.28
CA ASP A 137 31.60 27.06 -17.24
C ASP A 137 32.67 27.14 -16.14
N GLU A 138 32.55 26.37 -15.05
CA GLU A 138 33.67 26.20 -14.12
C GLU A 138 33.95 24.71 -13.85
N HIS A 139 35.17 24.32 -14.20
CA HIS A 139 35.67 22.96 -14.07
C HIS A 139 36.16 22.68 -12.65
N ALA A 140 35.57 21.67 -11.99
CA ALA A 140 36.22 20.99 -10.87
C ALA A 140 36.30 19.47 -11.16
N ARG A 141 37.29 19.06 -11.96
CA ARG A 141 37.62 17.64 -12.13
C ARG A 141 38.35 17.15 -10.87
N ALA A 142 37.66 16.45 -9.99
CA ALA A 142 38.30 15.68 -8.93
C ALA A 142 39.15 14.55 -9.57
N ALA A 143 40.43 14.48 -9.19
CA ALA A 143 41.34 13.44 -9.67
C ALA A 143 41.18 12.15 -8.83
N PRO A 144 41.21 10.96 -9.44
CA PRO A 144 41.21 9.71 -8.68
C PRO A 144 42.58 9.48 -8.00
N PRO A 145 42.62 8.90 -6.78
CA PRO A 145 43.86 8.63 -6.08
C PRO A 145 44.70 7.53 -6.77
N LYS A 146 46.03 7.68 -6.70
CA LYS A 146 47.00 6.75 -7.30
C LYS A 146 46.94 5.39 -6.61
N ARG A 147 46.74 4.31 -7.37
CA ARG A 147 46.97 2.93 -6.90
C ARG A 147 48.42 2.76 -6.43
N ARG A 148 48.63 2.16 -5.26
CA ARG A 148 49.94 1.64 -4.85
C ARG A 148 50.31 0.42 -5.71
N PRO A 149 51.60 0.19 -6.01
CA PRO A 149 52.04 -1.06 -6.61
C PRO A 149 51.80 -2.23 -5.64
N ARG A 150 51.41 -3.37 -6.21
CA ARG A 150 51.26 -4.66 -5.54
C ARG A 150 52.65 -5.22 -5.27
N SER A 151 52.99 -5.53 -4.02
CA SER A 151 54.23 -6.24 -3.71
C SER A 151 54.23 -7.63 -4.37
N GLU A 152 55.37 -8.02 -4.89
CA GLU A 152 55.61 -9.36 -5.41
C GLU A 152 55.84 -10.31 -4.23
N GLU A 153 55.07 -11.41 -4.18
CA GLU A 153 55.32 -12.51 -3.24
C GLU A 153 56.45 -13.39 -3.83
N PRO A 154 57.52 -13.67 -3.08
CA PRO A 154 58.53 -14.63 -3.52
C PRO A 154 57.99 -16.05 -3.37
N ALA A 155 58.13 -16.84 -4.42
CA ALA A 155 57.97 -18.29 -4.32
C ALA A 155 59.05 -18.88 -3.41
N SER A 156 58.65 -19.75 -2.48
CA SER A 156 59.55 -20.54 -1.65
C SER A 156 58.98 -21.95 -1.48
N GLU A 157 59.30 -22.83 -2.43
CA GLU A 157 59.30 -24.27 -2.17
C GLU A 157 60.45 -24.60 -1.21
N ALA A 158 60.14 -25.26 -0.11
CA ALA A 158 61.08 -26.13 0.61
C ALA A 158 60.28 -27.11 1.48
N ASP A 159 60.59 -28.40 1.37
CA ASP A 159 60.12 -29.43 2.29
C ASP A 159 60.54 -29.11 3.74
N ASP A 160 59.59 -29.20 4.67
CA ASP A 160 59.89 -29.53 6.07
C ASP A 160 58.75 -30.39 6.64
N ALA A 161 58.88 -31.70 6.42
CA ALA A 161 57.94 -32.72 6.87
C ALA A 161 58.18 -33.12 8.35
N GLU A 162 58.29 -32.14 9.24
CA GLU A 162 58.44 -32.37 10.68
C GLU A 162 57.13 -32.11 11.46
N LEU A 163 56.45 -33.20 11.80
CA LEU A 163 55.68 -33.41 13.04
C LEU A 163 55.05 -32.17 13.70
N SER A 164 54.21 -31.43 12.96
CA SER A 164 53.31 -30.47 13.59
C SER A 164 52.39 -31.21 14.57
N PRO A 165 52.25 -30.74 15.84
CA PRO A 165 51.27 -31.31 16.77
C PRO A 165 49.87 -31.21 16.16
N PRO A 166 48.92 -32.09 16.53
CA PRO A 166 47.58 -32.07 15.97
C PRO A 166 46.99 -30.68 16.15
N ARG A 167 46.72 -29.98 15.04
CA ARG A 167 46.05 -28.68 15.10
C ARG A 167 44.76 -28.88 15.88
N PRO A 168 44.42 -28.01 16.85
CA PRO A 168 43.07 -28.00 17.39
C PRO A 168 42.11 -27.85 16.20
N PRO A 169 40.94 -28.52 16.22
CA PRO A 169 39.99 -28.38 15.13
C PRO A 169 39.75 -26.90 14.90
N GLU A 170 40.11 -26.43 13.71
CA GLU A 170 39.82 -25.07 13.27
C GLU A 170 38.29 -24.99 13.28
N LEU A 171 37.73 -24.33 14.31
CA LEU A 171 36.32 -23.97 14.31
C LEU A 171 36.16 -23.06 13.11
N ASP A 172 35.55 -23.60 12.08
CA ASP A 172 35.17 -22.88 10.89
C ASP A 172 34.06 -21.91 11.30
N TRP A 173 34.46 -20.68 11.65
CA TRP A 173 33.54 -19.61 12.02
C TRP A 173 32.90 -18.96 10.78
N ASP A 174 33.26 -19.41 9.56
CA ASP A 174 32.64 -19.00 8.31
C ASP A 174 31.32 -19.77 8.04
N ASP A 175 30.56 -20.05 9.12
CA ASP A 175 29.13 -20.38 9.17
C ASP A 175 28.24 -19.21 8.64
N THR A 176 28.80 -18.36 7.78
CA THR A 176 28.06 -17.53 6.84
C THR A 176 27.08 -18.43 6.07
N PRO A 177 25.77 -18.18 6.13
CA PRO A 177 24.79 -19.00 5.44
C PRO A 177 25.13 -18.97 3.95
N SER A 178 25.48 -20.12 3.39
CA SER A 178 26.04 -20.20 2.04
C SER A 178 25.06 -19.60 1.03
N ASP A 179 25.51 -18.65 0.20
CA ASP A 179 24.68 -17.91 -0.76
C ASP A 179 23.76 -18.81 -1.59
N SER A 180 24.23 -20.03 -1.90
CA SER A 180 23.48 -21.10 -2.56
C SER A 180 22.12 -21.43 -1.95
N ALA A 181 21.94 -21.28 -0.64
CA ALA A 181 20.67 -21.54 0.04
C ALA A 181 19.64 -20.42 -0.19
N GLU A 182 20.09 -19.17 -0.18
CA GLU A 182 19.24 -18.00 -0.48
C GLU A 182 18.91 -17.93 -1.98
N GLU A 183 19.88 -18.21 -2.85
CA GLU A 183 19.66 -18.38 -4.29
C GLU A 183 18.65 -19.49 -4.59
N ALA A 184 18.79 -20.66 -3.95
CA ALA A 184 17.85 -21.77 -4.12
C ALA A 184 16.45 -21.42 -3.61
N LEU A 185 16.31 -20.62 -2.55
CA LEU A 185 15.03 -20.11 -2.06
C LEU A 185 14.40 -19.14 -3.08
N ALA A 186 15.19 -18.19 -3.60
CA ALA A 186 14.75 -17.24 -4.62
C ALA A 186 14.29 -17.94 -5.91
N GLN A 187 15.02 -18.96 -6.38
CA GLN A 187 14.65 -19.77 -7.55
C GLN A 187 13.33 -20.52 -7.33
N ARG A 188 13.09 -21.12 -6.14
CA ARG A 188 11.80 -21.76 -5.82
C ARG A 188 10.64 -20.76 -5.85
N TRP A 189 10.83 -19.57 -5.28
CA TRP A 189 9.80 -18.54 -5.27
C TRP A 189 9.53 -17.92 -6.65
N ALA A 190 10.57 -17.78 -7.49
CA ALA A 190 10.41 -17.37 -8.89
C ALA A 190 9.54 -18.38 -9.66
N ALA A 191 9.85 -19.68 -9.57
CA ALA A 191 9.06 -20.74 -10.21
C ALA A 191 7.59 -20.77 -9.73
N ARG A 192 7.34 -20.61 -8.42
CA ARG A 192 5.96 -20.48 -7.88
C ARG A 192 5.25 -19.23 -8.37
N GLY A 193 5.97 -18.12 -8.56
CA GLY A 193 5.45 -16.89 -9.14
C GLY A 193 5.01 -17.09 -10.60
N GLU A 194 5.86 -17.74 -11.41
CA GLU A 194 5.54 -18.11 -12.80
C GLU A 194 4.32 -19.05 -12.86
N GLU A 195 4.25 -20.05 -11.98
CA GLU A 195 3.10 -20.96 -11.87
C GLU A 195 1.79 -20.19 -11.57
N LEU A 196 1.81 -19.27 -10.59
CA LEU A 196 0.66 -18.41 -10.29
C LEU A 196 0.21 -17.60 -11.51
N PHE A 197 1.15 -16.96 -12.22
CA PHE A 197 0.83 -16.16 -13.41
C PHE A 197 0.32 -17.03 -14.56
N GLN A 198 0.82 -18.26 -14.72
CA GLN A 198 0.34 -19.22 -15.70
C GLN A 198 -1.11 -19.64 -15.40
N GLN A 199 -1.41 -20.05 -14.16
CA GLN A 199 -2.78 -20.40 -13.74
C GLN A 199 -3.74 -19.20 -13.91
N LEU A 200 -3.32 -17.99 -13.53
CA LEU A 200 -4.11 -16.77 -13.76
C LEU A 200 -4.32 -16.51 -15.26
N ALA A 201 -3.35 -16.79 -16.13
CA ALA A 201 -3.47 -16.59 -17.58
C ALA A 201 -4.43 -17.60 -18.23
N GLU A 202 -4.37 -18.88 -17.84
CA GLU A 202 -5.26 -19.95 -18.32
C GLU A 202 -6.73 -19.66 -18.03
N HIS A 203 -7.02 -19.02 -16.89
CA HIS A 203 -8.37 -18.57 -16.51
C HIS A 203 -8.69 -17.13 -16.93
N GLY A 204 -7.83 -16.47 -17.72
CA GLY A 204 -8.04 -15.10 -18.22
C GLY A 204 -7.96 -13.99 -17.16
N ALA A 205 -7.49 -14.31 -15.95
CA ALA A 205 -7.38 -13.39 -14.81
C ALA A 205 -6.02 -12.67 -14.69
N SER A 206 -5.02 -13.01 -15.51
CA SER A 206 -3.66 -12.43 -15.42
C SER A 206 -3.58 -10.91 -15.64
N GLN A 207 -4.53 -10.32 -16.36
CA GLN A 207 -4.63 -8.87 -16.59
C GLN A 207 -5.69 -8.18 -15.72
N HIS A 208 -6.31 -8.89 -14.78
CA HIS A 208 -7.36 -8.35 -13.93
C HIS A 208 -6.80 -7.50 -12.78
N GLU A 209 -7.59 -6.53 -12.33
CA GLU A 209 -7.22 -5.68 -11.20
C GLU A 209 -7.22 -6.52 -9.92
N HIS A 210 -6.10 -6.58 -9.21
CA HIS A 210 -6.01 -7.33 -7.96
C HIS A 210 -6.30 -6.44 -6.75
N ARG A 211 -6.95 -6.99 -5.71
CA ARG A 211 -7.20 -6.30 -4.43
C ARG A 211 -7.02 -7.25 -3.26
N ALA A 212 -6.43 -6.73 -2.18
CA ALA A 212 -6.36 -7.41 -0.90
C ALA A 212 -7.40 -6.84 0.06
N ASP A 213 -8.25 -7.71 0.61
CA ASP A 213 -9.10 -7.44 1.76
C ASP A 213 -8.56 -8.24 2.94
N LEU A 214 -7.61 -7.62 3.63
CA LEU A 214 -6.92 -8.21 4.78
C LEU A 214 -7.89 -8.49 5.94
N LYS A 215 -9.01 -7.76 6.04
CA LYS A 215 -10.00 -7.97 7.10
C LYS A 215 -10.76 -9.30 6.94
N ASP A 216 -11.18 -9.63 5.72
CA ASP A 216 -11.78 -10.94 5.41
C ASP A 216 -10.72 -12.03 5.12
N GLY A 217 -9.42 -11.67 5.11
CA GLY A 217 -8.32 -12.60 4.77
C GLY A 217 -8.36 -13.06 3.31
N ARG A 218 -8.69 -12.16 2.38
CA ARG A 218 -8.95 -12.48 0.96
C ARG A 218 -8.07 -11.66 0.02
N PHE A 219 -7.60 -12.29 -1.04
CA PHE A 219 -7.03 -11.65 -2.22
C PHE A 219 -7.93 -11.96 -3.41
N VAL A 220 -8.26 -10.97 -4.24
CA VAL A 220 -9.16 -11.16 -5.39
C VAL A 220 -8.61 -10.52 -6.65
N TRP A 221 -8.86 -11.17 -7.78
CA TRP A 221 -8.65 -10.60 -9.11
C TRP A 221 -10.00 -10.28 -9.74
N ILE A 222 -10.17 -9.02 -10.15
CA ILE A 222 -11.44 -8.41 -10.55
C ILE A 222 -11.38 -8.07 -12.04
N ALA A 223 -12.29 -8.68 -12.81
CA ALA A 223 -12.46 -8.39 -14.22
C ALA A 223 -12.88 -6.92 -14.44
N PRO A 224 -12.64 -6.32 -15.62
CA PRO A 224 -13.07 -4.95 -15.93
C PRO A 224 -14.58 -4.67 -15.73
N GLY A 225 -15.42 -5.70 -15.67
CA GLY A 225 -16.85 -5.60 -15.33
C GLY A 225 -17.18 -5.70 -13.83
N GLY A 226 -16.20 -5.58 -12.92
CA GLY A 226 -16.40 -5.65 -11.46
C GLY A 226 -16.62 -7.06 -10.87
N ARG A 227 -16.64 -8.10 -11.72
CA ARG A 227 -16.80 -9.50 -11.30
C ARG A 227 -15.46 -10.08 -10.82
N VAL A 228 -15.47 -10.73 -9.66
CA VAL A 228 -14.32 -11.53 -9.19
C VAL A 228 -14.12 -12.71 -10.13
N SER A 229 -12.89 -12.93 -10.59
CA SER A 229 -12.51 -14.02 -11.52
C SER A 229 -11.61 -15.06 -10.85
N ALA A 230 -10.76 -14.62 -9.92
CA ALA A 230 -10.00 -15.49 -9.04
C ALA A 230 -10.03 -14.95 -7.61
N GLU A 231 -9.94 -15.83 -6.64
CA GLU A 231 -9.90 -15.54 -5.21
C GLU A 231 -8.83 -16.44 -4.58
N ALA A 232 -8.00 -15.90 -3.69
CA ALA A 232 -7.10 -16.64 -2.83
C ALA A 232 -7.31 -16.20 -1.38
N ARG A 233 -6.94 -17.04 -0.42
CA ARG A 233 -6.81 -16.64 0.98
C ARG A 233 -5.54 -15.81 1.13
N ALA A 234 -5.63 -14.67 1.80
CA ALA A 234 -4.51 -13.77 2.08
C ALA A 234 -4.11 -13.84 3.55
N ARG A 235 -2.80 -13.88 3.82
CA ARG A 235 -2.18 -13.64 5.12
C ARG A 235 -1.06 -12.61 4.93
N LEU A 236 -1.03 -11.53 5.72
CA LEU A 236 0.08 -10.57 5.61
C LEU A 236 1.35 -11.15 6.28
N LEU A 237 2.49 -11.02 5.62
CA LEU A 237 3.79 -11.45 6.15
C LEU A 237 4.49 -10.29 6.84
N CYS A 238 4.72 -9.20 6.09
CA CYS A 238 5.38 -8.00 6.56
C CYS A 238 5.00 -6.79 5.70
N SER A 239 5.25 -5.60 6.24
CA SER A 239 5.25 -4.33 5.53
C SER A 239 6.68 -3.81 5.41
N TRP A 240 7.00 -3.10 4.32
CA TRP A 240 8.26 -2.39 4.14
C TRP A 240 8.00 -0.93 3.80
N SER A 241 8.50 -0.02 4.65
CA SER A 241 8.38 1.42 4.47
C SER A 241 9.43 1.93 3.50
N ARG A 242 8.99 2.55 2.40
CA ARG A 242 9.89 3.10 1.36
C ARG A 242 10.61 4.38 1.80
N THR A 243 10.10 5.03 2.85
CA THR A 243 10.64 6.30 3.37
C THR A 243 11.71 6.06 4.43
N THR A 244 11.55 5.01 5.25
CA THR A 244 12.43 4.72 6.39
C THR A 244 13.29 3.48 6.19
N SER A 245 13.07 2.69 5.12
CA SER A 245 13.75 1.42 4.88
C SER A 245 13.58 0.42 6.03
N VAL A 246 12.41 0.44 6.68
CA VAL A 246 12.07 -0.45 7.80
C VAL A 246 11.15 -1.56 7.32
N VAL A 247 11.47 -2.80 7.66
CA VAL A 247 10.57 -3.96 7.56
C VAL A 247 9.94 -4.22 8.91
N VAL A 248 8.61 -4.25 8.98
CA VAL A 248 7.86 -4.65 10.17
C VAL A 248 7.09 -5.94 9.87
N MET A 249 7.29 -6.97 10.69
CA MET A 249 6.58 -8.23 10.55
C MET A 249 5.11 -8.08 10.98
N ALA A 250 4.19 -8.78 10.32
CA ALA A 250 2.76 -8.56 10.52
C ALA A 250 2.28 -8.84 11.96
N TRP A 251 2.93 -9.75 12.69
CA TRP A 251 2.63 -10.00 14.11
C TRP A 251 3.13 -8.90 15.06
N ALA A 252 4.11 -8.11 14.61
CA ALA A 252 4.69 -7.00 15.38
C ALA A 252 3.91 -5.70 15.16
N ASP A 253 3.38 -5.52 13.95
CA ASP A 253 2.52 -4.42 13.55
C ASP A 253 1.09 -4.57 14.15
N PRO A 254 0.67 -3.70 15.10
CA PRO A 254 -0.64 -3.78 15.72
C PRO A 254 -1.82 -3.47 14.77
N LEU A 255 -1.56 -2.84 13.61
CA LEU A 255 -2.59 -2.45 12.63
C LEU A 255 -3.06 -3.66 11.81
N VAL A 256 -2.14 -4.61 11.58
CA VAL A 256 -2.34 -5.74 10.66
C VAL A 256 -2.21 -7.11 11.32
N SER A 257 -1.78 -7.20 12.58
CA SER A 257 -1.64 -8.46 13.34
C SER A 257 -2.85 -9.40 13.29
N SER A 258 -4.07 -8.87 13.23
CA SER A 258 -5.30 -9.67 13.08
C SER A 258 -5.48 -10.33 11.71
N ALA A 259 -4.75 -9.86 10.70
CA ALA A 259 -4.70 -10.36 9.33
C ALA A 259 -3.31 -10.93 8.94
N GLY A 260 -2.39 -10.94 9.90
CA GLY A 260 -1.01 -11.38 9.73
C GLY A 260 -0.84 -12.89 9.83
N VAL A 261 0.38 -13.34 9.54
CA VAL A 261 0.86 -14.65 10.00
C VAL A 261 1.20 -14.62 11.49
N GLU A 262 1.19 -15.79 12.12
CA GLU A 262 1.68 -15.97 13.49
C GLU A 262 3.19 -15.68 13.57
N ARG A 263 3.69 -15.47 14.79
CA ARG A 263 5.11 -15.19 15.03
C ARG A 263 5.99 -16.35 14.56
N ILE A 264 6.97 -16.04 13.72
CA ILE A 264 7.95 -17.01 13.22
C ILE A 264 9.17 -17.00 14.15
N ASP A 265 9.55 -18.17 14.67
CA ASP A 265 10.72 -18.31 15.53
C ASP A 265 12.02 -17.97 14.79
N GLY A 266 12.95 -17.32 15.49
CA GLY A 266 14.21 -16.83 14.92
C GLY A 266 14.08 -15.58 14.04
N MET A 267 12.86 -15.18 13.63
CA MET A 267 12.66 -13.98 12.81
C MET A 267 12.47 -12.73 13.68
N PRO A 268 13.24 -11.64 13.48
CA PRO A 268 13.07 -10.40 14.22
C PRO A 268 11.71 -9.76 13.88
N ALA A 269 11.15 -9.06 14.86
CA ALA A 269 9.84 -8.39 14.74
C ALA A 269 9.88 -7.17 13.80
N GLU A 270 11.02 -6.48 13.77
CA GLU A 270 11.29 -5.26 13.02
C GLU A 270 12.76 -5.25 12.61
N GLN A 271 13.08 -4.70 11.44
CA GLN A 271 14.45 -4.52 10.94
C GLN A 271 14.58 -3.16 10.23
N ASP A 272 15.52 -2.35 10.69
CA ASP A 272 15.86 -1.06 10.11
C ASP A 272 16.89 -1.18 8.96
N SER A 273 16.96 -0.14 8.12
CA SER A 273 17.97 -0.01 7.05
C SER A 273 17.97 -1.15 6.02
N VAL A 274 16.84 -1.84 5.85
CA VAL A 274 16.63 -2.90 4.87
C VAL A 274 16.24 -2.29 3.53
N ASP A 275 16.94 -2.66 2.46
CA ASP A 275 16.63 -2.23 1.10
C ASP A 275 15.48 -3.03 0.46
N GLU A 276 15.20 -2.75 -0.81
CA GLU A 276 14.09 -3.39 -1.53
C GLU A 276 14.28 -4.92 -1.63
N GLU A 277 15.51 -5.36 -1.88
CA GLU A 277 15.85 -6.76 -2.11
C GLU A 277 15.86 -7.56 -0.81
N GLY A 278 16.48 -7.02 0.25
CA GLY A 278 16.44 -7.59 1.59
C GLY A 278 15.02 -7.72 2.13
N ALA A 279 14.14 -6.74 1.86
CA ALA A 279 12.73 -6.82 2.23
C ALA A 279 12.00 -7.97 1.51
N TRP A 280 12.30 -8.20 0.22
CA TRP A 280 11.78 -9.33 -0.54
C TRP A 280 12.35 -10.68 -0.04
N GLN A 281 13.64 -10.75 0.31
CA GLN A 281 14.26 -11.95 0.90
C GLN A 281 13.68 -12.29 2.28
N ILE A 282 13.40 -11.30 3.13
CA ILE A 282 12.70 -11.50 4.40
C ILE A 282 11.28 -12.04 4.14
N ALA A 283 10.55 -11.45 3.19
CA ALA A 283 9.23 -11.93 2.80
C ALA A 283 9.24 -13.37 2.27
N MET A 284 10.22 -13.76 1.44
CA MET A 284 10.40 -15.13 0.95
C MET A 284 10.67 -16.13 2.08
N ARG A 285 11.52 -15.77 3.05
CA ARG A 285 11.78 -16.59 4.25
C ARG A 285 10.53 -16.73 5.12
N ALA A 286 9.79 -15.64 5.32
CA ALA A 286 8.54 -15.66 6.08
C ALA A 286 7.46 -16.52 5.40
N ALA A 287 7.34 -16.42 4.07
CA ALA A 287 6.42 -17.20 3.26
C ALA A 287 6.73 -18.72 3.30
N ASP A 288 8.02 -19.09 3.24
CA ASP A 288 8.48 -20.49 3.30
C ASP A 288 8.18 -21.08 4.68
N ALA A 289 8.53 -20.37 5.75
CA ALA A 289 8.27 -20.77 7.14
C ALA A 289 6.78 -20.87 7.49
N CYS A 290 5.91 -20.04 6.90
CA CYS A 290 4.46 -20.12 7.11
C CYS A 290 3.72 -21.06 6.13
N GLY A 291 4.47 -21.82 5.30
CA GLY A 291 3.95 -22.79 4.35
C GLY A 291 3.08 -22.20 3.25
N ALA A 292 3.32 -20.95 2.83
CA ALA A 292 2.50 -20.27 1.83
C ALA A 292 2.60 -20.95 0.45
N ALA A 293 1.49 -21.02 -0.28
CA ALA A 293 1.51 -21.53 -1.67
C ALA A 293 2.18 -20.52 -2.63
N TYR A 294 1.77 -19.25 -2.57
CA TYR A 294 2.33 -18.18 -3.39
C TYR A 294 2.68 -16.94 -2.54
N LEU A 295 3.60 -16.12 -3.04
CA LEU A 295 4.00 -14.83 -2.45
C LEU A 295 3.64 -13.70 -3.41
N TYR A 296 2.94 -12.67 -2.92
CA TYR A 296 2.53 -11.53 -3.73
C TYR A 296 2.92 -10.19 -3.09
N ARG A 297 3.34 -9.23 -3.91
CA ARG A 297 3.76 -7.88 -3.50
C ARG A 297 2.67 -6.87 -3.84
N VAL A 298 2.00 -6.31 -2.83
CA VAL A 298 1.01 -5.24 -2.99
C VAL A 298 1.68 -3.90 -2.74
N SER A 299 1.72 -3.05 -3.75
CA SER A 299 2.30 -1.71 -3.64
C SER A 299 1.28 -0.69 -3.15
N SER A 300 1.67 0.08 -2.13
CA SER A 300 0.99 1.31 -1.67
C SER A 300 1.95 2.50 -1.87
N PRO A 301 1.45 3.76 -1.93
CA PRO A 301 2.31 4.93 -2.10
C PRO A 301 3.46 5.03 -1.08
N GLN A 302 3.22 4.62 0.17
CA GLN A 302 4.15 4.81 1.31
C GLN A 302 4.94 3.54 1.66
N ALA A 303 4.34 2.36 1.46
CA ALA A 303 4.88 1.08 1.89
C ALA A 303 4.51 -0.03 0.92
N TRP A 304 5.23 -1.14 0.96
CA TRP A 304 4.87 -2.38 0.29
C TRP A 304 4.41 -3.42 1.30
N TYR A 305 3.41 -4.20 0.91
CA TYR A 305 2.84 -5.25 1.73
C TYR A 305 3.12 -6.59 1.05
N PHE A 306 3.79 -7.48 1.76
CA PHE A 306 4.10 -8.81 1.26
C PHE A 306 3.07 -9.79 1.81
N VAL A 307 2.33 -10.44 0.91
CA VAL A 307 1.14 -11.22 1.23
C VAL A 307 1.38 -12.67 0.82
N ALA A 308 1.26 -13.58 1.78
CA ALA A 308 1.14 -15.01 1.51
C ALA A 308 -0.25 -15.31 0.96
N LEU A 309 -0.30 -16.03 -0.15
CA LEU A 309 -1.53 -16.45 -0.81
C LEU A 309 -1.66 -17.98 -0.75
N ASP A 310 -2.82 -18.44 -0.29
CA ASP A 310 -3.19 -19.85 -0.17
C ASP A 310 -4.56 -20.09 -0.84
N ASP A 311 -4.97 -21.35 -1.00
CA ASP A 311 -6.33 -21.74 -1.45
C ASP A 311 -6.83 -21.02 -2.74
N LEU A 312 -5.94 -20.84 -3.73
CA LEU A 312 -6.29 -20.17 -4.99
C LEU A 312 -7.45 -20.89 -5.70
N THR A 313 -8.49 -20.14 -6.06
CA THR A 313 -9.67 -20.65 -6.75
C THR A 313 -10.21 -19.69 -7.81
N PHE A 314 -10.66 -20.27 -8.92
CA PHE A 314 -11.35 -19.57 -10.01
C PHE A 314 -12.89 -19.67 -9.90
N SER A 315 -13.37 -20.24 -8.79
CA SER A 315 -14.79 -20.28 -8.40
C SER A 315 -14.99 -19.44 -7.13
N PRO A 316 -14.91 -18.09 -7.21
CA PRO A 316 -14.91 -17.22 -6.03
C PRO A 316 -16.22 -17.32 -5.24
N LYS A 317 -16.12 -17.25 -3.90
CA LYS A 317 -17.27 -17.40 -2.99
C LYS A 317 -18.26 -16.25 -3.10
N ARG A 318 -17.79 -15.07 -3.54
CA ARG A 318 -18.60 -13.87 -3.82
C ARG A 318 -18.33 -13.44 -5.26
N ALA A 319 -19.40 -13.29 -6.06
CA ALA A 319 -19.28 -12.91 -7.47
C ALA A 319 -18.75 -11.47 -7.68
N SER A 320 -18.89 -10.59 -6.69
CA SER A 320 -18.44 -9.21 -6.71
C SER A 320 -17.63 -8.88 -5.46
N PHE A 321 -16.67 -7.97 -5.63
CA PHE A 321 -15.91 -7.40 -4.52
C PHE A 321 -16.59 -6.11 -4.08
N HIS A 322 -16.82 -5.98 -2.77
CA HIS A 322 -17.19 -4.71 -2.15
C HIS A 322 -16.15 -4.46 -1.05
N PRO A 323 -15.42 -3.33 -1.06
CA PRO A 323 -14.55 -2.99 0.06
C PRO A 323 -15.42 -2.81 1.31
N GLY A 324 -14.91 -3.24 2.47
CA GLY A 324 -15.50 -2.87 3.75
C GLY A 324 -15.45 -1.36 3.97
N ALA A 325 -16.21 -0.82 4.94
CA ALA A 325 -16.20 0.62 5.20
C ALA A 325 -14.77 1.13 5.56
N PRO A 326 -14.28 2.24 4.96
CA PRO A 326 -12.93 2.75 5.20
C PRO A 326 -12.72 3.37 6.60
N VAL A 327 -13.79 3.46 7.39
CA VAL A 327 -13.87 4.24 8.63
C VAL A 327 -12.74 3.92 9.60
N GLY A 328 -12.49 2.63 9.88
CA GLY A 328 -11.42 2.22 10.78
C GLY A 328 -10.02 2.63 10.32
N LEU A 329 -9.76 2.62 9.01
CA LEU A 329 -8.49 3.08 8.44
C LEU A 329 -8.35 4.60 8.55
N VAL A 330 -9.41 5.35 8.24
CA VAL A 330 -9.39 6.82 8.26
C VAL A 330 -9.26 7.36 9.68
N LEU A 331 -10.10 6.90 10.62
CA LEU A 331 -10.04 7.30 12.03
C LEU A 331 -8.66 7.04 12.63
N ARG A 332 -8.11 5.86 12.34
CA ARG A 332 -6.79 5.45 12.80
C ARG A 332 -5.69 6.37 12.29
N ALA A 333 -5.63 6.61 10.98
CA ALA A 333 -4.58 7.44 10.39
C ALA A 333 -4.68 8.92 10.83
N ILE A 334 -5.89 9.41 11.09
CA ILE A 334 -6.12 10.71 11.75
C ILE A 334 -5.58 10.70 13.18
N GLY A 335 -5.84 9.64 13.95
CA GLY A 335 -5.33 9.45 15.31
C GLY A 335 -3.79 9.45 15.37
N GLU A 336 -3.12 8.74 14.46
CA GLU A 336 -1.66 8.70 14.37
C GLU A 336 -1.05 10.09 14.05
N VAL A 337 -1.67 10.85 13.15
CA VAL A 337 -1.28 12.25 12.89
C VAL A 337 -1.55 13.14 14.11
N ARG A 338 -2.69 12.96 14.79
CA ARG A 338 -3.05 13.72 15.99
C ARG A 338 -2.08 13.45 17.14
N GLU A 339 -1.63 12.22 17.31
CA GLU A 339 -0.61 11.83 18.29
C GLU A 339 0.76 12.43 17.96
N ALA A 340 1.19 12.38 16.70
CA ALA A 340 2.44 13.03 16.25
C ALA A 340 2.45 14.54 16.53
N ILE A 341 1.33 15.25 16.28
CA ILE A 341 1.19 16.67 16.60
C ILE A 341 1.17 16.92 18.12
N ALA A 342 0.48 16.05 18.88
CA ALA A 342 0.36 16.20 20.33
C ALA A 342 1.69 15.93 21.06
N SER A 343 2.50 14.99 20.58
CA SER A 343 3.81 14.66 21.14
C SER A 343 4.84 15.78 20.95
N ARG A 344 4.71 16.53 19.84
CA ARG A 344 5.66 17.56 19.38
C ARG A 344 7.08 17.01 19.17
N ALA A 345 7.21 15.70 18.95
CA ALA A 345 8.48 15.04 18.70
C ALA A 345 8.93 15.10 17.23
N GLU A 346 8.04 15.50 16.31
CA GLU A 346 8.35 15.67 14.88
C GLU A 346 8.45 17.16 14.49
N PRO A 347 9.43 17.54 13.64
CA PRO A 347 9.50 18.85 13.01
C PRO A 347 8.26 19.22 12.18
N ALA A 348 8.03 20.52 11.98
CA ALA A 348 6.81 21.02 11.35
C ALA A 348 6.64 20.59 9.87
N ASP A 349 7.74 20.43 9.14
CA ASP A 349 7.73 19.93 7.76
C ASP A 349 7.42 18.42 7.68
N VAL A 350 7.93 17.62 8.63
CA VAL A 350 7.58 16.19 8.77
C VAL A 350 6.08 16.03 9.03
N ILE A 351 5.51 16.79 9.98
CA ILE A 351 4.05 16.80 10.24
C ILE A 351 3.26 17.19 8.98
N ARG A 352 3.71 18.22 8.27
CA ARG A 352 3.07 18.69 7.03
C ARG A 352 3.08 17.62 5.94
N ASP A 353 4.21 16.97 5.74
CA ASP A 353 4.36 15.96 4.70
C ASP A 353 3.62 14.66 5.09
N ARG A 354 3.53 14.32 6.39
CA ARG A 354 2.66 13.25 6.93
C ARG A 354 1.17 13.51 6.65
N ILE A 355 0.65 14.72 6.92
CA ILE A 355 -0.74 15.11 6.58
C ILE A 355 -0.97 15.08 5.06
N SER A 356 0.01 15.54 4.26
CA SER A 356 -0.08 15.54 2.80
C SER A 356 -0.13 14.10 2.26
N ALA A 357 0.72 13.21 2.76
CA ALA A 357 0.76 11.81 2.37
C ALA A 357 -0.51 11.04 2.79
N LEU A 358 -1.13 11.39 3.92
CA LEU A 358 -2.46 10.88 4.29
C LEU A 358 -3.53 11.36 3.31
N SER A 359 -3.56 12.67 2.99
CA SER A 359 -4.48 13.22 1.98
C SER A 359 -4.36 12.49 0.63
N ASP A 360 -3.15 12.33 0.12
CA ASP A 360 -2.90 11.66 -1.16
C ASP A 360 -3.27 10.18 -1.11
N SER A 361 -3.09 9.53 0.05
CA SER A 361 -3.59 8.17 0.30
C SER A 361 -5.13 8.12 0.21
N LEU A 362 -5.86 9.06 0.84
CA LEU A 362 -7.33 9.11 0.75
C LEU A 362 -7.81 9.33 -0.70
N PHE A 363 -7.19 10.23 -1.45
CA PHE A 363 -7.49 10.42 -2.89
C PHE A 363 -7.20 9.17 -3.73
N HIS A 364 -6.13 8.44 -3.41
CA HIS A 364 -5.82 7.17 -4.06
C HIS A 364 -6.88 6.11 -3.74
N GLN A 365 -7.22 5.93 -2.45
CA GLN A 365 -8.24 4.98 -2.02
C GLN A 365 -9.62 5.29 -2.62
N ALA A 366 -10.02 6.57 -2.70
CA ALA A 366 -11.25 7.01 -3.34
C ALA A 366 -11.34 6.57 -4.82
N ARG A 367 -10.25 6.75 -5.57
CA ARG A 367 -10.20 6.45 -7.02
C ARG A 367 -9.96 4.98 -7.34
N TYR A 368 -9.37 4.24 -6.40
CA TYR A 368 -8.98 2.84 -6.57
C TYR A 368 -9.92 1.91 -5.81
N ALA A 369 -9.68 1.64 -4.53
CA ALA A 369 -10.44 0.68 -3.74
C ALA A 369 -11.94 1.00 -3.65
N TYR A 370 -12.28 2.28 -3.46
CA TYR A 370 -13.66 2.75 -3.24
C TYR A 370 -14.36 3.26 -4.49
N ARG A 371 -13.76 3.08 -5.66
CA ARG A 371 -14.34 3.48 -6.94
C ARG A 371 -15.79 2.99 -7.08
N ASP A 372 -16.65 3.85 -7.58
CA ASP A 372 -18.08 3.60 -7.83
C ASP A 372 -18.92 3.30 -6.54
N THR A 373 -18.38 3.61 -5.35
CA THR A 373 -19.11 3.61 -4.06
C THR A 373 -19.46 5.03 -3.58
N ASP A 374 -20.30 5.15 -2.55
CA ASP A 374 -20.62 6.44 -1.90
C ASP A 374 -19.45 7.00 -1.06
N TRP A 375 -18.46 6.17 -0.72
CA TRP A 375 -17.26 6.58 0.01
C TRP A 375 -16.36 7.53 -0.77
N VAL A 376 -16.39 7.51 -2.11
CA VAL A 376 -15.54 8.36 -2.96
C VAL A 376 -15.66 9.84 -2.56
N ALA A 377 -16.89 10.35 -2.49
CA ALA A 377 -17.14 11.76 -2.17
C ALA A 377 -16.73 12.15 -0.74
N ARG A 378 -16.72 11.19 0.20
CA ARG A 378 -16.31 11.39 1.59
C ARG A 378 -14.79 11.41 1.73
N LEU A 379 -14.12 10.45 1.07
CA LEU A 379 -12.66 10.34 1.01
C LEU A 379 -12.06 11.54 0.28
N ASP A 380 -12.62 11.95 -0.87
CA ASP A 380 -12.18 13.14 -1.61
C ASP A 380 -12.37 14.43 -0.79
N ARG A 381 -13.49 14.58 -0.06
CA ARG A 381 -13.72 15.72 0.84
C ARG A 381 -12.67 15.75 1.95
N THR A 382 -12.47 14.62 2.64
CA THR A 382 -11.54 14.50 3.77
C THR A 382 -10.11 14.74 3.33
N GLY A 383 -9.68 14.14 2.20
CA GLY A 383 -8.39 14.43 1.58
C GLY A 383 -8.23 15.91 1.26
N SER A 384 -9.24 16.55 0.68
CA SER A 384 -9.22 17.99 0.39
C SER A 384 -9.06 18.86 1.65
N CYS A 385 -9.73 18.49 2.75
CA CYS A 385 -9.58 19.14 4.05
C CYS A 385 -8.16 18.96 4.62
N LEU A 386 -7.63 17.74 4.64
CA LEU A 386 -6.27 17.45 5.11
C LEU A 386 -5.21 18.19 4.27
N MET A 387 -5.33 18.19 2.94
CA MET A 387 -4.47 18.97 2.04
C MET A 387 -4.54 20.47 2.32
N HIS A 388 -5.70 20.99 2.74
CA HIS A 388 -5.82 22.37 3.19
C HIS A 388 -5.10 22.62 4.52
N LEU A 389 -5.21 21.71 5.50
CA LEU A 389 -4.49 21.80 6.77
C LEU A 389 -2.97 21.76 6.56
N ALA A 390 -2.46 20.82 5.76
CA ALA A 390 -1.03 20.73 5.42
C ALA A 390 -0.48 22.01 4.78
N LYS A 391 -1.26 22.68 3.92
CA LYS A 391 -0.87 23.96 3.28
C LYS A 391 -0.74 25.12 4.27
N ARG A 392 -1.39 25.05 5.44
CA ARG A 392 -1.33 26.09 6.49
C ARG A 392 -0.04 26.02 7.31
N ILE A 393 0.58 24.85 7.39
CA ILE A 393 1.85 24.67 8.11
C ILE A 393 2.96 25.38 7.30
N PRO A 394 3.68 26.37 7.89
CA PRO A 394 4.78 27.04 7.20
C PRO A 394 5.82 26.04 6.70
N ARG A 395 6.42 26.29 5.54
CA ARG A 395 7.60 25.55 5.09
C ARG A 395 8.85 26.35 5.37
N ALA A 396 9.87 25.68 5.89
CA ALA A 396 11.24 26.17 5.88
C ALA A 396 11.71 26.36 4.43
N CYS A 397 11.56 27.58 3.91
CA CYS A 397 12.03 27.95 2.59
C CYS A 397 13.00 29.13 2.72
N PHE A 398 13.98 29.18 1.80
CA PHE A 398 15.00 30.24 1.79
C PHE A 398 14.37 31.64 1.77
N SER A 399 13.22 31.82 1.10
CA SER A 399 12.48 33.09 1.09
C SER A 399 11.83 33.46 2.42
N ALA A 400 11.40 32.49 3.24
CA ALA A 400 10.87 32.78 4.59
C ALA A 400 12.00 33.20 5.53
N VAL A 401 13.14 32.47 5.48
CA VAL A 401 14.35 32.81 6.25
C VAL A 401 14.91 34.18 5.82
N ALA A 402 15.00 34.44 4.51
CA ALA A 402 15.44 35.73 3.97
C ALA A 402 14.46 36.89 4.25
N ALA A 403 13.17 36.60 4.47
CA ALA A 403 12.18 37.58 4.94
C ALA A 403 12.24 37.83 6.46
N GLY A 404 13.20 37.22 7.17
CA GLY A 404 13.35 37.37 8.62
C GLY A 404 12.25 36.67 9.43
N GLN A 405 11.47 35.78 8.81
CA GLN A 405 10.52 34.96 9.56
C GLN A 405 11.31 33.97 10.43
N ARG A 406 10.96 33.91 11.73
CA ARG A 406 11.34 32.77 12.56
C ARG A 406 10.59 31.55 12.03
N VAL A 407 11.27 30.78 11.19
CA VAL A 407 10.87 29.41 10.95
C VAL A 407 11.44 28.62 12.11
N ASP A 408 10.64 28.49 13.17
CA ASP A 408 10.93 27.50 14.19
C ASP A 408 10.84 26.11 13.54
N GLU A 409 11.82 25.26 13.81
CA GLU A 409 11.88 23.86 13.35
C GLU A 409 10.65 23.06 13.81
N TRP A 410 10.09 23.48 14.94
CA TRP A 410 8.99 22.86 15.65
C TRP A 410 7.66 23.55 15.34
N LEU A 411 6.59 22.76 15.35
CA LEU A 411 5.24 23.27 15.12
C LEU A 411 4.82 24.24 16.23
N ASP A 412 4.42 25.46 15.86
CA ASP A 412 3.92 26.47 16.81
C ASP A 412 2.78 25.92 17.70
N ARG A 413 2.72 26.39 18.94
CA ARG A 413 1.76 25.92 19.94
C ARG A 413 0.31 26.22 19.55
N GLU A 414 0.01 27.38 19.01
CA GLU A 414 -1.36 27.77 18.64
C GLU A 414 -1.79 26.98 17.40
N LEU A 415 -0.91 26.89 16.39
CA LEU A 415 -1.14 26.07 15.20
C LEU A 415 -1.31 24.58 15.53
N ALA A 416 -0.54 24.03 16.48
CA ALA A 416 -0.69 22.64 16.93
C ALA A 416 -2.06 22.39 17.58
N ILE A 417 -2.53 23.30 18.44
CA ILE A 417 -3.87 23.21 19.05
C ILE A 417 -4.96 23.30 17.97
N GLU A 418 -4.81 24.21 17.01
CA GLU A 418 -5.77 24.35 15.91
C GLU A 418 -5.84 23.09 15.02
N LEU A 419 -4.68 22.51 14.67
CA LEU A 419 -4.62 21.29 13.88
C LEU A 419 -5.21 20.09 14.62
N ILE A 420 -4.93 19.94 15.92
CA ILE A 420 -5.56 18.89 16.75
C ILE A 420 -7.08 19.06 16.74
N ASN A 421 -7.60 20.27 16.97
CA ASN A 421 -9.04 20.52 16.95
C ASN A 421 -9.66 20.23 15.57
N ALA A 422 -9.00 20.63 14.49
CA ALA A 422 -9.47 20.38 13.12
C ALA A 422 -9.48 18.88 12.78
N LEU A 423 -8.47 18.12 13.23
CA LEU A 423 -8.42 16.66 13.07
C LEU A 423 -9.49 15.96 13.91
N SER A 424 -9.72 16.40 15.16
CA SER A 424 -10.79 15.87 16.01
C SER A 424 -12.18 16.05 15.39
N LEU A 425 -12.46 17.19 14.74
CA LEU A 425 -13.73 17.39 14.02
C LEU A 425 -13.92 16.43 12.84
N ILE A 426 -12.83 16.04 12.16
CA ILE A 426 -12.86 15.03 11.10
C ILE A 426 -13.02 13.62 11.72
N GLU A 427 -12.34 13.34 12.83
CA GLU A 427 -12.49 12.11 13.61
C GLU A 427 -13.97 11.93 14.06
N ASP A 428 -14.59 12.99 14.58
CA ASP A 428 -16.01 13.02 14.93
C ASP A 428 -16.91 12.76 13.72
N GLU A 429 -16.71 13.43 12.57
CA GLU A 429 -17.50 13.18 11.34
C GLU A 429 -17.40 11.70 10.92
N TRP A 430 -16.20 11.11 10.95
CA TRP A 430 -15.98 9.73 10.54
C TRP A 430 -16.51 8.70 11.54
N SER A 431 -16.52 9.02 12.85
CA SER A 431 -17.02 8.14 13.91
C SER A 431 -18.50 7.78 13.74
N LEU A 432 -19.28 8.64 13.08
CA LEU A 432 -20.71 8.44 12.79
C LEU A 432 -21.01 7.30 11.81
N PHE A 433 -19.98 6.66 11.24
CA PHE A 433 -20.11 5.60 10.24
C PHE A 433 -19.48 4.26 10.65
N GLY A 434 -18.95 4.15 11.87
CA GLY A 434 -18.36 2.93 12.45
C GLY A 434 -19.38 2.12 13.26
#